data_AF-A0A093YZP5-F1
#
_entry.id   AF-A0A093YZP5-F1
#
_cell.length_a   1.000
_cell.length_b   1.000
_cell.length_c   1.000
_cell.angle_alpha   90.00
_cell.angle_beta   90.00
_cell.angle_gamma   90.00
#
_symmetry.space_group_name_H-M   'P 1'
#
loop_
_entity.id
_entity.type
_entity.pdbx_description
1 polymer ?
#
loop_
_entity_poly.entity_id
_entity_poly.type
_entity_poly.pdbx_seq_one_letter_code
_entity_poly.pdbx_strand_id
1 'polypeptide(L)'
;MAITTPFKAVWAAMTGWRGKKTDEKTEVKADATVAAAAAGYKNAGYFVNWAIYGRNFQPDQIQAAQLTHVLYAFANLKPDGSVFLSDTYSDLEKHYPNDSWDTPGTNLFGCGKQLFLLKKKH
;
A
#
# COMPACT_ATOMS: atom_id res chain seq x y z
N MET A 1 -48.56 51.51 45.86
CA MET A 1 -49.97 51.11 45.77
C MET A 1 -50.11 50.26 44.51
N ALA A 2 -50.84 49.15 44.61
CA ALA A 2 -51.28 48.23 43.54
C ALA A 2 -50.30 47.17 42.95
N ILE A 3 -50.53 45.91 43.40
CA ILE A 3 -50.80 44.64 42.64
C ILE A 3 -49.81 44.21 41.53
N THR A 4 -49.20 43.02 41.54
CA THR A 4 -49.82 41.70 41.25
C THR A 4 -48.77 40.57 41.38
N THR A 5 -49.19 39.38 41.81
CA THR A 5 -48.56 38.07 41.52
C THR A 5 -49.55 37.27 40.63
N PRO A 6 -49.28 36.05 40.13
CA PRO A 6 -48.05 35.31 39.74
C PRO A 6 -48.20 34.58 38.36
N PHE A 7 -47.15 34.13 37.65
CA PHE A 7 -47.37 33.22 36.48
C PHE A 7 -46.28 32.21 36.08
N LYS A 8 -45.20 31.99 36.86
CA LYS A 8 -44.11 31.08 36.41
C LYS A 8 -43.94 29.78 37.20
N ALA A 9 -44.84 29.43 38.12
CA ALA A 9 -44.67 28.26 38.99
C ALA A 9 -45.54 27.04 38.67
N VAL A 10 -46.18 26.98 37.49
CA VAL A 10 -46.96 25.80 37.06
C VAL A 10 -46.64 25.46 35.60
N TRP A 11 -45.45 24.90 35.37
CA TRP A 11 -45.20 24.15 34.13
C TRP A 11 -44.11 23.07 34.29
N ALA A 12 -43.19 23.22 35.24
CA ALA A 12 -42.07 22.29 35.45
C ALA A 12 -42.42 21.01 36.27
N ALA A 13 -43.64 20.48 36.18
CA ALA A 13 -44.06 19.29 36.92
C ALA A 13 -44.94 18.30 36.12
N MET A 14 -44.92 18.37 34.79
CA MET A 14 -45.53 17.33 33.93
C MET A 14 -44.70 17.16 32.66
N THR A 15 -43.57 16.49 32.78
CA THR A 15 -42.94 15.68 31.71
C THR A 15 -41.69 15.08 32.33
N GLY A 16 -41.75 13.77 32.59
CA GLY A 16 -40.59 13.02 33.05
C GLY A 16 -39.51 13.03 31.97
N TRP A 17 -38.58 13.97 32.06
CA TRP A 17 -37.34 13.94 31.28
C TRP A 17 -36.19 13.61 32.22
N ARG A 18 -35.99 12.30 32.42
CA ARG A 18 -34.85 11.74 33.13
C ARG A 18 -33.63 11.83 32.20
N GLY A 19 -32.88 12.93 32.27
CA GLY A 19 -31.61 13.06 31.57
C GLY A 19 -30.61 12.03 32.07
N LYS A 20 -30.28 11.02 31.26
CA LYS A 20 -29.12 10.14 31.50
C LYS A 20 -28.47 9.70 30.18
N LYS A 21 -27.22 10.17 30.05
CA LYS A 21 -26.06 9.66 29.28
C LYS A 21 -26.24 9.49 27.76
N THR A 22 -25.75 10.49 27.03
CA THR A 22 -25.17 10.31 25.71
C THR A 22 -23.91 9.46 25.87
N ASP A 23 -23.83 8.32 25.17
CA ASP A 23 -22.64 7.51 25.10
C ASP A 23 -21.49 8.33 24.51
N GLU A 24 -20.40 8.42 25.26
CA GLU A 24 -19.15 9.00 24.80
C GLU A 24 -18.60 8.10 23.71
N LYS A 25 -18.75 8.54 22.46
CA LYS A 25 -18.15 7.90 21.30
C LYS A 25 -16.64 8.13 21.38
N THR A 26 -15.92 7.16 21.95
CA THR A 26 -14.46 7.13 21.90
C THR A 26 -14.03 7.01 20.45
N GLU A 27 -13.69 8.13 19.80
CA GLU A 27 -12.94 8.10 18.56
C GLU A 27 -11.56 7.55 18.87
N VAL A 28 -11.35 6.28 18.49
CA VAL A 28 -10.00 5.72 18.42
C VAL A 28 -9.29 6.49 17.31
N LYS A 29 -8.55 7.52 17.71
CA LYS A 29 -7.60 8.22 16.85
C LYS A 29 -6.57 7.16 16.45
N ALA A 30 -6.70 6.63 15.23
CA ALA A 30 -5.69 5.76 14.66
C ALA A 30 -4.36 6.50 14.78
N ASP A 31 -3.41 5.90 15.48
CA ASP A 31 -2.05 6.39 15.57
C ASP A 31 -1.46 6.30 14.15
N ALA A 32 -1.62 7.39 13.41
CA ALA A 32 -1.16 7.54 12.04
C ALA A 32 0.35 7.80 12.06
N THR A 33 1.11 6.84 12.58
CA THR A 33 2.56 6.72 12.39
C THR A 33 2.88 5.79 11.22
N VAL A 34 2.00 5.72 10.21
CA VAL A 34 2.49 5.60 8.84
C VAL A 34 2.81 7.03 8.45
N ALA A 35 4.08 7.42 8.55
CA ALA A 35 4.54 8.71 8.03
C ALA A 35 3.93 8.86 6.64
N ALA A 36 3.02 9.84 6.48
CA ALA A 36 2.45 10.15 5.18
C ALA A 36 3.66 10.34 4.25
N ALA A 37 3.83 9.42 3.30
CA ALA A 37 4.99 9.42 2.42
C ALA A 37 5.09 10.85 1.87
N ALA A 38 6.19 11.54 2.18
CA ALA A 38 6.34 12.95 1.88
C ALA A 38 5.86 13.20 0.44
N ALA A 39 4.90 14.12 0.31
CA ALA A 39 4.21 14.40 -0.94
C ALA A 39 5.15 15.13 -1.91
N GLY A 40 6.16 14.41 -2.40
CA GLY A 40 7.10 14.83 -3.42
C GLY A 40 6.82 14.11 -4.74
N TYR A 41 7.38 14.66 -5.82
CA TYR A 41 7.29 14.08 -7.15
C TYR A 41 7.78 12.63 -7.17
N LYS A 42 7.14 11.81 -8.02
CA LYS A 42 7.53 10.43 -8.23
C LYS A 42 8.27 10.32 -9.57
N ASN A 43 9.40 9.63 -9.56
CA ASN A 43 10.13 9.26 -10.77
C ASN A 43 9.94 7.76 -10.99
N ALA A 44 9.17 7.40 -12.01
CA ALA A 44 8.81 6.02 -12.29
C ALA A 44 9.40 5.58 -13.62
N GLY A 45 10.05 4.42 -13.64
CA GLY A 45 10.58 3.79 -14.85
C GLY A 45 10.01 2.40 -15.06
N TYR A 46 9.73 2.04 -16.30
CA TYR A 46 9.36 0.66 -16.65
C TYR A 46 10.62 -0.19 -16.84
N PHE A 47 10.64 -1.36 -16.18
CA PHE A 47 11.57 -2.43 -16.51
C PHE A 47 10.80 -3.52 -17.24
N VAL A 48 11.15 -3.75 -18.51
CA VAL A 48 10.47 -4.72 -19.35
C VAL A 48 11.19 -6.08 -19.27
N ASN A 49 10.47 -7.16 -18.96
CA ASN A 49 11.07 -8.47 -18.68
C ASN A 49 11.84 -9.02 -19.89
N TRP A 50 11.41 -8.76 -21.12
CA TRP A 50 12.14 -9.14 -22.32
C TRP A 50 13.45 -8.36 -22.56
N ALA A 51 13.78 -7.35 -21.75
CA ALA A 51 15.02 -6.59 -21.86
C ALA A 51 16.27 -7.46 -21.61
N ILE A 52 16.14 -8.55 -20.86
CA ILE A 52 17.27 -9.41 -20.49
C ILE A 52 17.83 -10.22 -21.66
N TYR A 53 17.10 -10.31 -22.77
CA TYR A 53 17.44 -11.12 -23.94
C TYR A 53 18.29 -10.31 -24.93
N GLY A 54 17.77 -10.02 -26.13
CA GLY A 54 18.53 -9.35 -27.19
C GLY A 54 18.98 -7.92 -26.86
N ARG A 55 18.34 -7.25 -25.91
CA ARG A 55 18.78 -5.93 -25.41
C ARG A 55 19.90 -6.05 -24.37
N ASN A 56 20.05 -7.23 -23.78
CA ASN A 56 20.98 -7.52 -22.69
C ASN A 56 20.99 -6.44 -21.58
N PHE A 57 19.81 -5.93 -21.24
CA PHE A 57 19.64 -4.99 -20.14
C PHE A 57 19.09 -5.74 -18.93
N GLN A 58 19.91 -5.87 -17.90
CA GLN A 58 19.68 -6.66 -16.71
C GLN A 58 19.20 -5.76 -15.55
N PRO A 59 18.47 -6.30 -14.54
CA PRO A 59 17.94 -5.48 -13.45
C PRO A 59 19.02 -4.73 -12.66
N ASP A 60 20.21 -5.31 -12.48
CA ASP A 60 21.33 -4.66 -11.79
C ASP A 60 21.84 -3.39 -12.48
N GLN A 61 21.50 -3.18 -13.75
CA GLN A 61 21.82 -1.98 -14.52
C GLN A 61 20.81 -0.84 -14.34
N ILE A 62 19.73 -1.07 -13.56
CA ILE A 62 18.76 -0.02 -13.22
C ILE A 62 19.44 1.03 -12.31
N GLN A 63 19.36 2.31 -12.71
CA GLN A 63 19.82 3.44 -11.90
C GLN A 63 18.83 3.75 -10.76
N ALA A 64 18.68 2.82 -9.82
CA ALA A 64 17.64 2.85 -8.79
C ALA A 64 17.70 4.09 -7.89
N ALA A 65 18.88 4.67 -7.67
CA ALA A 65 19.03 5.90 -6.89
C ALA A 65 18.32 7.13 -7.48
N GLN A 66 18.02 7.12 -8.79
CA GLN A 66 17.31 8.20 -9.48
C GLN A 66 15.79 7.95 -9.54
N LEU A 67 15.34 6.73 -9.25
CA LEU A 67 13.95 6.33 -9.35
C LEU A 67 13.31 6.25 -7.98
N THR A 68 12.02 6.58 -7.91
CA THR A 68 11.20 6.26 -6.73
C THR A 68 10.36 5.01 -6.96
N HIS A 69 10.07 4.66 -8.22
CA HIS A 69 9.29 3.48 -8.58
C HIS A 69 9.90 2.77 -9.80
N VAL A 70 9.95 1.44 -9.73
CA VAL A 70 10.21 0.58 -10.88
C VAL A 70 8.93 -0.20 -11.16
N LEU A 71 8.40 -0.07 -12.37
CA LEU A 71 7.21 -0.76 -12.84
C LEU A 71 7.64 -1.97 -13.66
N TYR A 72 7.43 -3.17 -13.13
CA TYR A 72 7.76 -4.41 -13.83
C TYR A 72 6.73 -4.71 -14.92
N ALA A 73 7.19 -4.83 -16.17
CA ALA A 73 6.34 -4.93 -17.34
C ALA A 73 6.67 -6.21 -18.14
N PHE A 74 5.69 -6.97 -18.64
CA PHE A 74 4.25 -6.88 -18.38
C PHE A 74 3.74 -8.21 -17.83
N ALA A 75 2.81 -8.15 -16.88
CA ALA A 75 1.94 -9.30 -16.60
C ALA A 75 0.86 -9.39 -17.69
N ASN A 76 0.30 -10.59 -17.88
CA ASN A 76 -0.72 -10.86 -18.89
C ASN A 76 -2.04 -11.31 -18.25
N LEU A 77 -3.11 -11.30 -19.04
CA LEU A 77 -4.47 -11.60 -18.61
C LEU A 77 -5.02 -12.82 -19.35
N LYS A 78 -5.69 -13.70 -18.62
CA LYS A 78 -6.52 -14.77 -19.20
C LYS A 78 -7.92 -14.26 -19.50
N PRO A 79 -8.71 -14.95 -20.36
CA PRO A 79 -10.10 -14.57 -20.66
C PRO A 79 -11.03 -14.51 -19.45
N ASP A 80 -10.71 -15.25 -18.38
CA ASP A 80 -11.44 -15.23 -17.10
C ASP A 80 -11.07 -14.05 -16.19
N GLY A 81 -10.14 -13.18 -16.63
CA GLY A 81 -9.65 -12.02 -15.88
C GLY A 81 -8.49 -12.33 -14.92
N SER A 82 -8.04 -13.58 -14.81
CA SER A 82 -6.88 -13.91 -13.96
C SER A 82 -5.57 -13.39 -14.57
N VAL A 83 -4.73 -12.80 -13.72
CA VAL A 83 -3.41 -12.27 -14.10
C VAL A 83 -2.36 -13.37 -13.97
N PHE A 84 -1.44 -13.45 -14.93
CA PHE A 84 -0.32 -14.37 -14.88
C PHE A 84 0.97 -13.71 -15.41
N LEU A 85 2.11 -14.32 -15.08
CA LEU A 85 3.41 -13.88 -15.55
C LEU A 85 3.59 -14.19 -17.03
N SER A 86 4.02 -13.21 -17.81
CA SER A 86 4.16 -13.38 -19.27
C SER A 86 5.38 -14.23 -19.66
N ASP A 87 6.41 -14.28 -18.80
CA ASP A 87 7.65 -15.00 -19.07
C ASP A 87 8.26 -15.53 -17.76
N THR A 88 7.91 -16.77 -17.39
CA THR A 88 8.38 -17.36 -16.13
C THR A 88 9.89 -17.52 -16.07
N TYR A 89 10.57 -17.71 -17.21
CA TYR A 89 12.02 -17.84 -17.24
C TYR A 89 12.68 -16.54 -16.80
N SER A 90 12.34 -15.42 -17.45
CA SER A 90 12.84 -14.10 -17.06
C SER A 90 12.41 -13.72 -15.64
N ASP A 91 11.15 -13.99 -15.29
CA ASP A 91 10.53 -13.48 -14.09
C ASP A 91 10.99 -14.24 -12.83
N LEU A 92 11.09 -15.57 -12.91
CA LEU A 92 11.24 -16.47 -11.75
C LEU A 92 12.44 -17.42 -11.79
N GLU A 93 12.90 -17.85 -12.97
CA GLU A 93 13.75 -19.05 -13.08
C GLU A 93 15.22 -18.73 -13.40
N LYS A 94 15.48 -17.68 -14.18
CA LYS A 94 16.85 -17.33 -14.61
C LYS A 94 17.75 -17.14 -13.39
N HIS A 95 18.80 -17.96 -13.32
CA HIS A 95 19.84 -17.82 -12.32
C HIS A 95 20.85 -16.76 -12.77
N TYR A 96 21.07 -15.77 -11.94
CA TYR A 96 22.15 -14.81 -12.06
C TYR A 96 23.42 -15.34 -11.35
N PRO A 97 24.61 -14.74 -11.56
CA PRO A 97 25.87 -15.32 -11.10
C PRO A 97 25.95 -15.66 -9.60
N ASN A 98 25.19 -14.98 -8.74
CA ASN A 98 25.18 -15.20 -7.29
C ASN A 98 24.01 -16.09 -6.80
N ASP A 99 23.31 -16.75 -7.72
CA ASP A 99 22.18 -17.61 -7.42
C ASP A 99 22.65 -19.07 -7.29
N SER A 100 22.29 -19.71 -6.17
CA SER A 100 22.60 -21.11 -5.91
C SER A 100 21.57 -22.04 -6.55
N TRP A 101 22.07 -23.03 -7.30
CA TRP A 101 21.28 -24.08 -7.92
C TRP A 101 20.79 -25.15 -6.93
N ASP A 102 21.47 -25.30 -5.80
CA ASP A 102 21.23 -26.39 -4.84
C ASP A 102 20.43 -25.95 -3.62
N THR A 103 19.76 -24.79 -3.68
CA THR A 103 19.01 -24.26 -2.54
C THR A 103 17.73 -25.07 -2.33
N PRO A 104 17.53 -25.72 -1.17
CA PRO A 104 16.33 -26.49 -0.93
C PRO A 104 15.08 -25.59 -0.85
N GLY A 105 13.93 -26.14 -1.25
CA GLY A 105 12.62 -25.47 -1.17
C GLY A 105 12.22 -24.65 -2.39
N THR A 106 11.10 -23.94 -2.27
CA THR A 106 10.52 -23.11 -3.33
C THR A 106 11.13 -21.71 -3.29
N ASN A 107 12.11 -21.45 -4.14
CA ASN A 107 12.87 -20.21 -4.16
C ASN A 107 12.53 -19.33 -5.38
N LEU A 108 12.60 -18.02 -5.20
CA LEU A 108 12.46 -17.03 -6.28
C LEU A 108 13.84 -16.66 -6.84
N PHE A 109 14.00 -16.76 -8.15
CA PHE A 109 15.16 -16.26 -8.90
C PHE A 109 14.72 -15.20 -9.91
N GLY A 110 15.33 -15.18 -11.10
CA GLY A 110 14.95 -14.31 -12.19
C GLY A 110 15.07 -12.83 -11.84
N CYS A 111 14.40 -12.01 -12.64
CA CYS A 111 14.31 -10.58 -12.39
C CYS A 111 13.58 -10.27 -11.08
N GLY A 112 12.65 -11.13 -10.65
CA GLY A 112 11.95 -10.98 -9.38
C GLY A 112 12.91 -10.90 -8.19
N LYS A 113 13.88 -11.82 -8.11
CA LYS A 113 14.93 -11.79 -7.08
C LYS A 113 15.80 -10.54 -7.17
N GLN A 114 16.23 -10.16 -8.38
CA GLN A 114 17.13 -9.02 -8.55
C GLN A 114 16.47 -7.68 -8.17
N LEU A 115 15.19 -7.50 -8.51
CA LEU A 115 14.44 -6.32 -8.10
C LEU A 115 14.22 -6.28 -6.59
N PHE A 116 14.02 -7.45 -5.96
CA PHE A 116 13.97 -7.53 -4.49
C PHE A 116 15.32 -7.13 -3.85
N LEU A 117 16.44 -7.57 -4.41
CA LEU A 117 17.77 -7.17 -3.95
C LEU A 117 18.00 -5.66 -4.12
N LEU A 118 17.56 -5.07 -5.22
CA LEU A 118 17.62 -3.61 -5.42
C LEU A 118 16.82 -2.86 -4.36
N LYS A 119 15.62 -3.32 -4.02
CA LYS A 119 14.79 -2.75 -2.94
C LYS A 119 15.41 -2.87 -1.54
N LYS A 120 16.33 -3.81 -1.32
CA LYS A 120 17.06 -3.90 -0.05
C LYS A 120 18.22 -2.91 0.03
N LYS A 121 18.73 -2.48 -1.12
CA LYS A 121 19.88 -1.57 -1.23
C LYS A 121 19.46 -0.09 -1.19
N HIS A 122 18.25 0.23 -1.64
CA HIS A 122 17.69 1.58 -1.78
C HIS A 122 16.39 1.71 -0.99
#